data_AF-H2YR29-F1
#
_entry.id   AF-H2YR29-F1
#
_cell.length_a   1.000
_cell.length_b   1.000
_cell.length_c   1.000
_cell.angle_alpha   90.00
_cell.angle_beta   90.00
_cell.angle_gamma   90.00
#
_symmetry.space_group_name_H-M   'P 1'
#
loop_
_entity.id
_entity.type
_entity.pdbx_description
1 polymer ?
#
loop_
_entity_poly.entity_id
_entity_poly.type
_entity_poly.pdbx_seq_one_letter_code
_entity_poly.pdbx_strand_id
1 'polypeptide(L)'
;LARDSEEFKMVEKYTQLTHASTHDQYTLSIEQLFKINRKRLLSRFRPFQSLFNHKLLWHGSRLTNYAGILSQGLRIAPPEAPVTGYMFGKGLYFADMVSKSANYCATSARNTVGLAMLADVALGNSYELTEAKNVRKLPKSTHSVKGLGKTEPDPSTHVTLDSGVVVPMGKGVNADLGKHKDTSLLYNEYIVYDVAQVNLKYLVQFKFNYNK
;
A
#
# COMPACT_ATOMS: atom_id res chain seq x y z
N LEU A 1 -2.72 -19.85 -0.54
CA LEU A 1 -3.13 -20.04 0.86
C LEU A 1 -4.52 -20.64 0.85
N ALA A 2 -4.81 -21.55 1.79
CA ALA A 2 -6.15 -22.12 1.91
C ALA A 2 -7.16 -21.03 2.33
N ARG A 3 -8.40 -21.09 1.84
CA ARG A 3 -9.42 -20.05 2.06
C ARG A 3 -9.84 -19.92 3.51
N ASP A 4 -9.75 -21.00 4.26
CA ASP A 4 -10.08 -21.11 5.68
C ASP A 4 -8.92 -20.71 6.61
N SER A 5 -7.73 -20.40 6.08
CA SER A 5 -6.60 -19.98 6.90
C SER A 5 -6.80 -18.58 7.48
N GLU A 6 -6.27 -18.34 8.68
CA GLU A 6 -6.35 -17.04 9.35
C GLU A 6 -5.74 -15.91 8.52
N GLU A 7 -4.62 -16.17 7.83
CA GLU A 7 -4.01 -15.21 6.91
C GLU A 7 -4.96 -14.86 5.75
N PHE A 8 -5.70 -15.83 5.19
CA PHE A 8 -6.64 -15.55 4.11
C PHE A 8 -7.81 -14.70 4.59
N LYS A 9 -8.44 -15.08 5.71
CA LYS A 9 -9.54 -14.34 6.33
C LYS A 9 -9.14 -12.91 6.69
N MET A 10 -7.92 -12.71 7.20
CA MET A 10 -7.38 -11.38 7.49
C MET A 10 -7.28 -10.52 6.22
N VAL A 11 -6.71 -11.05 5.13
CA VAL A 11 -6.58 -10.30 3.87
C VAL A 11 -7.95 -10.04 3.24
N GLU A 12 -8.87 -11.01 3.32
CA GLU A 12 -10.25 -10.85 2.84
C GLU A 12 -10.99 -9.76 3.60
N LYS A 13 -10.96 -9.79 4.93
CA LYS A 13 -11.53 -8.74 5.79
C LYS A 13 -10.89 -7.39 5.51
N TYR A 14 -9.56 -7.33 5.37
CA TYR A 14 -8.86 -6.08 5.06
C TYR A 14 -9.30 -5.51 3.70
N THR A 15 -9.47 -6.38 2.69
CA THR A 15 -9.99 -6.01 1.37
C THR A 15 -11.41 -5.44 1.46
N GLN A 16 -12.31 -6.11 2.17
CA GLN A 16 -13.71 -5.70 2.29
C GLN A 16 -13.88 -4.37 3.04
N LEU A 17 -13.12 -4.18 4.11
CA LEU A 17 -13.26 -3.00 4.98
C LEU A 17 -12.65 -1.74 4.35
N THR A 18 -11.60 -1.89 3.55
CA THR A 18 -10.84 -0.74 3.00
C THR A 18 -11.11 -0.46 1.52
N HIS A 19 -12.27 -0.89 1.04
CA HIS A 19 -12.81 -0.40 -0.23
C HIS A 19 -13.37 1.01 -0.03
N ALA A 20 -12.86 1.97 -0.82
CA ALA A 20 -13.22 3.36 -0.67
C ALA A 20 -14.62 3.63 -1.22
N SER A 21 -15.40 4.46 -0.54
CA SER A 21 -16.76 4.82 -0.97
C SER A 21 -16.79 5.58 -2.29
N THR A 22 -15.73 6.31 -2.65
CA THR A 22 -15.65 7.04 -3.94
C THR A 22 -15.20 6.17 -5.11
N HIS A 23 -14.79 4.92 -4.87
CA HIS A 23 -14.38 3.96 -5.90
C HIS A 23 -15.48 2.92 -6.12
N ASP A 24 -16.68 3.40 -6.44
CA ASP A 24 -17.91 2.61 -6.51
C ASP A 24 -18.13 1.91 -7.86
N GLN A 25 -17.24 2.09 -8.83
CA GLN A 25 -17.40 1.58 -10.19
C GLN A 25 -17.17 0.06 -10.29
N TYR A 26 -16.59 -0.54 -9.26
CA TYR A 26 -16.35 -1.97 -9.16
C TYR A 26 -16.32 -2.45 -7.71
N THR A 27 -16.54 -3.74 -7.51
CA THR A 27 -16.18 -4.44 -6.27
C THR A 27 -15.01 -5.40 -6.50
N LEU A 28 -14.37 -5.83 -5.41
CA LEU A 28 -13.22 -6.73 -5.44
C LEU A 28 -13.55 -8.08 -4.81
N SER A 29 -13.11 -9.16 -5.46
CA SER A 29 -13.16 -10.51 -4.91
C SER A 29 -11.78 -11.16 -5.00
N ILE A 30 -11.34 -11.84 -3.93
CA ILE A 30 -10.07 -12.57 -3.94
C ILE A 30 -10.28 -13.92 -4.64
N GLU A 31 -9.63 -14.09 -5.79
CA GLU A 31 -9.58 -15.37 -6.48
C GLU A 31 -8.51 -16.26 -5.85
N GLN A 32 -7.31 -15.72 -5.69
CA GLN A 32 -6.16 -16.41 -5.13
C GLN A 32 -5.33 -15.50 -4.22
N LEU A 33 -4.79 -16.11 -3.17
CA LEU A 33 -3.86 -15.45 -2.25
C LEU A 33 -2.58 -16.27 -2.14
N PHE A 34 -1.45 -15.65 -2.46
CA PHE A 34 -0.14 -16.27 -2.41
C PHE A 34 0.69 -15.62 -1.31
N LYS A 35 1.33 -16.43 -0.47
CA LYS A 35 2.33 -15.95 0.48
C LYS A 35 3.67 -15.84 -0.24
N ILE A 36 4.27 -14.65 -0.19
CA ILE A 36 5.58 -14.40 -0.75
C ILE A 36 6.63 -14.66 0.33
N ASN A 37 7.57 -15.56 0.05
CA ASN A 37 8.74 -15.77 0.89
C ASN A 37 10.01 -15.69 0.03
N ARG A 38 10.68 -14.53 0.05
CA ARG A 38 11.92 -14.32 -0.71
C ARG A 38 13.08 -14.05 0.23
N LYS A 39 13.89 -15.08 0.50
CA LYS A 39 15.08 -15.01 1.38
C LYS A 39 15.96 -13.79 1.11
N ARG A 40 16.24 -13.47 -0.16
CA ARG A 40 17.08 -12.32 -0.54
C ARG A 40 16.45 -10.97 -0.16
N LEU A 41 15.14 -10.79 -0.35
CA LEU A 41 14.44 -9.57 0.05
C LEU A 41 14.42 -9.45 1.58
N LEU A 42 14.21 -10.57 2.27
CA LEU A 42 14.24 -10.61 3.72
C LEU A 42 15.61 -10.17 4.26
N SER A 43 16.72 -10.63 3.68
CA SER A 43 18.07 -10.20 4.09
C SER A 43 18.29 -8.70 3.91
N ARG A 44 17.77 -8.10 2.83
CA ARG A 44 17.85 -6.64 2.60
C ARG A 44 17.00 -5.85 3.58
N PHE A 45 15.88 -6.41 4.03
CA PHE A 45 14.97 -5.80 4.99
C PHE A 45 15.45 -5.86 6.45
N ARG A 46 16.37 -6.79 6.79
CA ARG A 46 16.87 -6.97 8.17
C ARG A 46 17.28 -5.68 8.89
N PRO A 47 18.01 -4.73 8.27
CA PRO A 47 18.39 -3.48 8.94
C PRO A 47 17.19 -2.62 9.38
N PHE A 48 16.03 -2.81 8.74
CA PHE A 48 14.81 -2.08 9.03
C PHE A 48 13.87 -2.82 9.98
N GLN A 49 14.17 -4.06 10.39
CA GLN A 49 13.32 -4.80 11.34
C GLN A 49 13.25 -4.15 12.73
N SER A 50 14.30 -3.42 13.11
CA SER A 50 14.33 -2.65 14.36
C SER A 50 13.77 -1.24 14.22
N LEU A 51 13.40 -0.81 13.00
CA LEU A 51 12.67 0.44 12.82
C LEU A 51 11.26 0.26 13.40
N PHE A 52 10.69 1.30 14.00
CA PHE A 52 9.32 1.24 14.51
C PHE A 52 8.32 1.62 13.42
N ASN A 53 7.02 1.55 13.74
CA ASN A 53 5.92 1.94 12.84
C ASN A 53 5.94 1.13 11.52
N HIS A 54 5.85 -0.19 11.65
CA HIS A 54 5.63 -1.07 10.51
C HIS A 54 4.15 -1.16 10.19
N LYS A 55 3.81 -1.01 8.91
CA LYS A 55 2.43 -1.21 8.44
C LYS A 55 2.38 -2.21 7.30
N LEU A 56 1.35 -3.06 7.31
CA LEU A 56 1.01 -3.91 6.17
C LEU A 56 0.16 -3.08 5.19
N LEU A 57 0.72 -2.69 4.05
CA LEU A 57 0.09 -1.76 3.12
C LEU A 57 -0.05 -2.33 1.71
N TRP A 58 -1.05 -1.84 1.00
CA TRP A 58 -1.36 -2.23 -0.37
C TRP A 58 -0.45 -1.54 -1.39
N HIS A 59 -0.10 -2.27 -2.44
CA HIS A 59 0.54 -1.76 -3.64
C HIS A 59 -0.07 -2.42 -4.88
N GLY A 60 -0.65 -1.63 -5.77
CA GLY A 60 -1.16 -2.10 -7.07
C GLY A 60 -0.23 -1.71 -8.20
N SER A 61 -0.21 -2.52 -9.26
CA SER A 61 0.53 -2.22 -10.49
C SER A 61 -0.13 -2.93 -11.67
N ARG A 62 0.21 -2.52 -12.90
CA ARG A 62 -0.25 -3.23 -14.09
C ARG A 62 0.22 -4.68 -14.07
N LEU A 63 -0.61 -5.60 -14.53
CA LEU A 63 -0.30 -7.04 -14.60
C LEU A 63 1.07 -7.31 -15.25
N THR A 64 1.40 -6.59 -16.32
CA THR A 64 2.67 -6.71 -17.07
C THR A 64 3.91 -6.43 -16.23
N ASN A 65 3.79 -5.64 -15.15
CA ASN A 65 4.93 -5.28 -14.29
C ASN A 65 5.28 -6.39 -13.29
N TYR A 66 4.35 -7.31 -12.99
CA TYR A 66 4.53 -8.29 -11.92
C TYR A 66 5.65 -9.29 -12.18
N ALA A 67 5.93 -9.64 -13.44
CA ALA A 67 7.09 -10.47 -13.78
C ALA A 67 8.41 -9.82 -13.33
N GLY A 68 8.55 -8.50 -13.54
CA GLY A 68 9.69 -7.72 -13.07
C GLY A 68 9.73 -7.58 -11.55
N ILE A 69 8.58 -7.31 -10.92
CA ILE A 69 8.49 -7.16 -9.46
C ILE A 69 8.81 -8.48 -8.76
N LEU A 70 8.29 -9.60 -9.24
CA LEU A 70 8.54 -10.92 -8.65
C LEU A 70 9.98 -11.39 -8.87
N SER A 71 10.65 -10.97 -9.93
CA SER A 71 12.07 -11.31 -10.18
C SER A 71 13.04 -10.40 -9.42
N GLN A 72 12.81 -9.09 -9.41
CA GLN A 72 13.78 -8.10 -8.92
C GLN A 72 13.38 -7.40 -7.62
N GLY A 73 12.10 -7.46 -7.24
CA GLY A 73 11.50 -6.63 -6.20
C GLY A 73 10.93 -5.33 -6.75
N LEU A 74 10.33 -4.53 -5.88
CA LEU A 74 9.92 -3.17 -6.22
C LEU A 74 11.16 -2.28 -6.45
N ARG A 75 11.06 -1.35 -7.40
CA ARG A 75 12.15 -0.46 -7.80
C ARG A 75 11.66 0.98 -7.82
N ILE A 76 12.50 1.89 -7.34
CA ILE A 76 12.28 3.32 -7.47
C ILE A 76 12.65 3.71 -8.90
N ALA A 77 11.88 4.63 -9.49
CA ALA A 77 12.16 5.14 -10.82
C ALA A 77 13.57 5.74 -10.90
N PRO A 78 14.30 5.52 -12.00
CA PRO A 78 15.68 5.99 -12.12
C PRO A 78 15.74 7.53 -12.20
N PRO A 79 16.86 8.18 -11.84
CA PRO A 79 16.98 9.64 -11.76
C PRO A 79 16.59 10.38 -13.05
N GLU A 80 16.77 9.77 -14.21
CA GLU A 80 16.54 10.33 -15.54
C GLU A 80 15.05 10.36 -15.93
N ALA A 81 14.22 9.51 -15.31
CA ALA A 81 12.79 9.49 -15.58
C ALA A 81 12.11 10.83 -15.18
N PRO A 82 11.10 11.30 -15.91
CA PRO A 82 10.35 12.49 -15.48
C PRO A 82 9.68 12.25 -14.12
N VAL A 83 9.58 13.30 -13.30
CA VAL A 83 8.88 13.24 -11.99
C VAL A 83 7.37 13.43 -12.15
N THR A 84 6.91 13.83 -13.34
CA THR A 84 5.49 14.04 -13.65
C THR A 84 4.67 12.79 -13.33
N GLY A 85 3.65 12.93 -12.49
CA GLY A 85 2.80 11.84 -12.02
C GLY A 85 3.14 11.31 -10.61
N TYR A 86 4.25 11.73 -10.00
CA TYR A 86 4.60 11.38 -8.62
C TYR A 86 4.27 12.53 -7.64
N MET A 87 3.23 12.36 -6.83
CA MET A 87 2.74 13.38 -5.89
C MET A 87 3.81 13.81 -4.87
N PHE A 88 4.66 12.87 -4.44
CA PHE A 88 5.68 13.05 -3.41
C PHE A 88 7.10 12.75 -3.90
N GLY A 89 7.36 12.88 -5.21
CA GLY A 89 8.64 12.54 -5.81
C GLY A 89 8.85 11.03 -5.99
N LYS A 90 10.03 10.62 -6.46
CA LYS A 90 10.31 9.22 -6.81
C LYS A 90 10.51 8.38 -5.56
N GLY A 91 9.60 7.45 -5.32
CA GLY A 91 9.63 6.51 -4.21
C GLY A 91 8.75 5.30 -4.49
N LEU A 92 8.66 4.39 -3.53
CA LEU A 92 7.69 3.29 -3.57
C LEU A 92 6.42 3.75 -2.85
N TYR A 93 5.30 3.77 -3.57
CA TYR A 93 4.01 4.24 -3.09
C TYR A 93 3.15 3.08 -2.61
N PHE A 94 2.53 3.26 -1.46
CA PHE A 94 1.61 2.34 -0.83
C PHE A 94 0.36 3.07 -0.32
N ALA A 95 -0.73 2.32 -0.15
CA ALA A 95 -1.97 2.82 0.43
C ALA A 95 -2.48 1.89 1.52
N ASP A 96 -3.21 2.45 2.48
CA ASP A 96 -3.95 1.69 3.48
C ASP A 96 -5.36 1.29 2.98
N MET A 97 -5.84 1.92 1.91
CA MET A 97 -7.08 1.59 1.20
C MET A 97 -6.84 0.68 -0.01
N VAL A 98 -7.46 -0.51 -0.03
CA VAL A 98 -7.25 -1.49 -1.12
C VAL A 98 -7.64 -0.94 -2.49
N SER A 99 -8.78 -0.27 -2.59
CA SER A 99 -9.32 0.25 -3.86
C SER A 99 -8.43 1.34 -4.48
N LYS A 100 -7.75 2.15 -3.66
CA LYS A 100 -6.80 3.15 -4.14
C LYS A 100 -5.61 2.49 -4.84
N SER A 101 -5.07 1.43 -4.24
CA SER A 101 -4.03 0.62 -4.87
C SER A 101 -4.56 -0.15 -6.08
N ALA A 102 -5.78 -0.69 -6.00
CA ALA A 102 -6.39 -1.50 -7.05
C ALA A 102 -6.59 -0.71 -8.36
N ASN A 103 -6.80 0.60 -8.31
CA ASN A 103 -6.86 1.45 -9.52
C ASN A 103 -5.56 1.42 -10.34
N TYR A 104 -4.41 1.12 -9.73
CA TYR A 104 -3.14 0.97 -10.43
C TYR A 104 -3.00 -0.37 -11.18
N CYS A 105 -3.92 -1.32 -10.96
CA CYS A 105 -3.97 -2.57 -11.72
C CYS A 105 -4.32 -2.36 -13.19
N ALA A 106 -4.96 -1.24 -13.53
CA ALA A 106 -5.41 -0.88 -14.88
C ALA A 106 -6.27 -1.98 -15.55
N THR A 107 -7.17 -2.57 -14.76
CA THR A 107 -8.20 -3.52 -15.22
C THR A 107 -9.33 -2.83 -15.96
N SER A 108 -10.20 -3.60 -16.61
CA SER A 108 -11.40 -3.11 -17.29
C SER A 108 -12.52 -4.16 -17.30
N ALA A 109 -13.72 -3.80 -17.71
CA ALA A 109 -14.83 -4.76 -17.85
C ALA A 109 -14.52 -5.92 -18.82
N ARG A 110 -13.57 -5.74 -19.74
CA ARG A 110 -13.10 -6.80 -20.66
C ARG A 110 -11.93 -7.62 -20.11
N ASN A 111 -11.17 -7.06 -19.17
CA ASN A 111 -10.05 -7.73 -18.51
C ASN A 111 -10.11 -7.42 -17.01
N THR A 112 -10.82 -8.29 -16.30
CA THR A 112 -11.22 -8.08 -14.90
C THR A 112 -10.24 -8.64 -13.88
N VAL A 113 -9.18 -9.31 -14.32
CA VAL A 113 -8.19 -9.90 -13.41
C VAL A 113 -7.07 -8.90 -13.17
N GLY A 114 -6.84 -8.57 -11.91
CA GLY A 114 -5.74 -7.70 -11.48
C GLY A 114 -4.93 -8.32 -10.35
N LEU A 115 -3.69 -7.86 -10.20
CA LEU A 115 -2.81 -8.27 -9.12
C LEU A 115 -2.51 -7.07 -8.22
N ALA A 116 -2.52 -7.30 -6.91
CA ALA A 116 -2.04 -6.35 -5.91
C ALA A 116 -1.09 -7.07 -4.93
N MET A 117 -0.24 -6.31 -4.26
CA MET A 117 0.62 -6.82 -3.18
C MET A 117 0.24 -6.21 -1.85
N LEU A 118 0.47 -6.99 -0.79
CA LEU A 118 0.59 -6.50 0.57
C LEU A 118 2.05 -6.60 0.99
N ALA A 119 2.58 -5.51 1.52
CA ALA A 119 3.96 -5.43 1.97
C ALA A 119 4.02 -4.90 3.41
N ASP A 120 4.93 -5.48 4.18
CA ASP A 120 5.39 -4.94 5.45
C ASP A 120 6.36 -3.81 5.14
N VAL A 121 5.92 -2.58 5.41
CA VAL A 121 6.64 -1.35 5.10
C VAL A 121 7.11 -0.72 6.41
N ALA A 122 8.43 -0.59 6.55
CA ALA A 122 9.07 0.03 7.69
C ALA A 122 9.04 1.56 7.55
N LEU A 123 8.06 2.22 8.16
CA LEU A 123 7.82 3.66 7.95
C LEU A 123 8.66 4.54 8.88
N GLY A 124 8.94 4.09 10.10
CA GLY A 124 9.57 4.91 11.14
C GLY A 124 8.81 6.23 11.36
N ASN A 125 9.55 7.30 11.64
CA ASN A 125 9.02 8.66 11.57
C ASN A 125 8.67 9.04 10.13
N SER A 126 7.41 9.35 9.87
CA SER A 126 6.94 9.87 8.59
C SER A 126 7.00 11.39 8.54
N TYR A 127 7.41 11.92 7.40
CA TYR A 127 7.20 13.33 7.05
C TYR A 127 5.78 13.50 6.51
N GLU A 128 4.92 14.15 7.28
CA GLU A 128 3.51 14.33 6.94
C GLU A 128 3.29 15.51 5.99
N LEU A 129 2.49 15.30 4.94
CA LEU A 129 2.20 16.28 3.90
C LEU A 129 0.71 16.27 3.53
N THR A 130 0.14 17.45 3.28
CA THR A 130 -1.27 17.67 2.91
C THR A 130 -1.47 18.02 1.44
N GLU A 131 -0.38 18.27 0.73
CA GLU A 131 -0.36 18.70 -0.66
C GLU A 131 0.82 18.08 -1.40
N ALA A 132 0.70 18.01 -2.73
CA ALA A 132 1.74 17.48 -3.58
C ALA A 132 3.04 18.26 -3.39
N LYS A 133 4.13 17.55 -3.15
CA LYS A 133 5.46 18.13 -2.97
C LYS A 133 6.50 17.18 -3.53
N ASN A 134 7.29 17.62 -4.50
CA ASN A 134 8.39 16.82 -5.02
C ASN A 134 9.50 16.65 -3.97
N VAL A 135 9.40 15.62 -3.12
CA VAL A 135 10.38 15.31 -2.09
C VAL A 135 11.60 14.66 -2.73
N ARG A 136 12.71 15.40 -2.76
CA ARG A 136 14.01 14.91 -3.24
C ARG A 136 14.90 14.40 -2.11
N LYS A 137 14.68 14.91 -0.90
CA LYS A 137 15.42 14.56 0.32
C LYS A 137 14.47 14.65 1.50
N LEU A 138 14.48 13.62 2.34
CA LEU A 138 13.71 13.59 3.57
C LEU A 138 14.29 14.57 4.61
N PRO A 139 13.44 15.27 5.40
CA PRO A 139 13.88 15.98 6.58
C PRO A 139 14.67 15.08 7.54
N LYS A 140 15.57 15.69 8.33
CA LYS A 140 16.34 14.95 9.34
C LYS A 140 15.39 14.19 10.27
N SER A 141 15.78 12.96 10.62
CA SER A 141 15.03 12.08 11.54
C SER A 141 13.71 11.51 10.99
N THR A 142 13.42 11.69 9.69
CA THR A 142 12.30 11.03 9.00
C THR A 142 12.79 9.94 8.05
N HIS A 143 11.98 8.91 7.82
CA HIS A 143 12.34 7.70 7.06
C HIS A 143 11.34 7.41 5.92
N SER A 144 10.18 8.06 5.94
CA SER A 144 9.12 7.91 4.96
C SER A 144 8.36 9.22 4.81
N VAL A 145 7.46 9.30 3.83
CA VAL A 145 6.44 10.35 3.72
C VAL A 145 5.07 9.73 3.95
N LYS A 146 4.19 10.44 4.66
CA LYS A 146 2.76 10.15 4.74
C LYS A 146 1.99 11.30 4.12
N GLY A 147 1.35 11.05 2.98
CA GLY A 147 0.32 11.96 2.46
C GLY A 147 -0.94 11.78 3.30
N LEU A 148 -1.39 12.84 3.97
CA LEU A 148 -2.56 12.82 4.86
C LEU A 148 -3.85 12.94 4.05
N GLY A 149 -4.65 11.89 4.00
CA GLY A 149 -5.96 11.90 3.32
C GLY A 149 -7.10 12.35 4.22
N LYS A 150 -8.19 12.84 3.63
CA LYS A 150 -9.44 13.12 4.36
C LYS A 150 -10.08 11.88 4.97
N THR A 151 -9.83 10.71 4.38
CA THR A 151 -10.35 9.42 4.83
C THR A 151 -9.23 8.45 5.14
N GLU A 152 -9.32 7.76 6.27
CA GLU A 152 -8.42 6.68 6.68
C GLU A 152 -9.22 5.49 7.25
N PRO A 153 -8.65 4.26 7.28
CA PRO A 153 -9.26 3.16 8.01
C PRO A 153 -9.39 3.51 9.49
N ASP A 154 -10.54 3.18 10.10
CA ASP A 154 -10.80 3.42 11.53
C ASP A 154 -9.66 2.89 12.42
N PRO A 155 -8.90 3.80 13.08
CA PRO A 155 -7.74 3.42 13.88
C PRO A 155 -8.08 2.49 15.05
N SER A 156 -9.32 2.51 15.54
CA SER A 156 -9.78 1.65 16.65
C SER A 156 -9.91 0.18 16.24
N THR A 157 -9.93 -0.10 14.94
CA THR A 157 -10.11 -1.44 14.38
C THR A 157 -8.83 -2.04 13.79
N HIS A 158 -7.72 -1.30 13.88
CA HIS A 158 -6.41 -1.80 13.50
C HIS A 158 -6.04 -3.07 14.27
N VAL A 159 -5.37 -4.00 13.59
CA VAL A 159 -4.88 -5.23 14.19
C VAL A 159 -3.36 -5.23 14.13
N THR A 160 -2.71 -5.64 15.22
CA THR A 160 -1.26 -5.83 15.27
C THR A 160 -0.96 -7.31 15.18
N LEU A 161 -0.14 -7.71 14.21
CA LEU A 161 0.32 -9.09 14.08
C LEU A 161 1.37 -9.41 15.15
N ASP A 162 1.62 -10.69 15.43
CA ASP A 162 2.67 -11.14 16.36
C ASP A 162 4.07 -10.59 16.03
N SER A 163 4.29 -10.25 14.77
CA SER A 163 5.53 -9.59 14.31
C SER A 163 5.62 -8.09 14.64
N GLY A 164 4.62 -7.51 15.31
CA GLY A 164 4.50 -6.07 15.59
C GLY A 164 4.05 -5.22 14.40
N VAL A 165 3.73 -5.83 13.25
CA VAL A 165 3.28 -5.11 12.06
C VAL A 165 1.81 -4.75 12.23
N VAL A 166 1.47 -3.48 12.04
CA VAL A 166 0.09 -3.00 12.10
C VAL A 166 -0.58 -3.23 10.76
N VAL A 167 -1.71 -3.91 10.76
CA VAL A 167 -2.63 -4.01 9.62
C VAL A 167 -3.72 -2.95 9.82
N PRO A 168 -3.71 -1.86 9.04
CA PRO A 168 -4.69 -0.79 9.19
C PRO A 168 -6.02 -1.20 8.54
N MET A 169 -6.63 -2.27 9.06
CA MET A 169 -7.95 -2.73 8.63
C MET A 169 -9.03 -1.97 9.40
N GLY A 170 -10.05 -1.50 8.69
CA GLY A 170 -11.14 -0.72 9.25
C GLY A 170 -11.99 -0.10 8.15
N LYS A 171 -13.25 0.24 8.45
CA LYS A 171 -14.04 1.03 7.50
C LYS A 171 -13.43 2.43 7.38
N GLY A 172 -13.53 3.03 6.20
CA GLY A 172 -13.10 4.41 6.00
C GLY A 172 -13.89 5.38 6.88
N VAL A 173 -13.18 6.16 7.69
CA VAL A 173 -13.72 7.25 8.53
C VAL A 173 -13.02 8.56 8.17
N ASN A 174 -13.59 9.69 8.60
CA ASN A 174 -12.89 10.97 8.49
C ASN A 174 -11.61 10.93 9.34
N ALA A 175 -10.47 11.22 8.73
CA ALA A 175 -9.20 11.24 9.41
C ALA A 175 -9.14 12.41 10.41
N ASP A 176 -8.52 12.18 11.57
CA ASP A 176 -8.17 13.28 12.46
C ASP A 176 -6.93 13.99 11.90
N LEU A 177 -7.19 15.04 11.11
CA LEU A 177 -6.15 15.85 10.51
C LEU A 177 -5.57 16.88 11.50
N GLY A 178 -6.14 17.06 12.70
CA GLY A 178 -5.72 18.09 13.64
C GLY A 178 -5.64 19.48 13.00
N LYS A 179 -4.41 20.02 12.87
CA LYS A 179 -4.12 21.31 12.24
C LYS A 179 -4.12 21.27 10.70
N HIS A 180 -4.16 20.10 10.09
CA HIS A 180 -3.97 19.83 8.67
C HIS A 180 -5.28 19.68 7.89
N LYS A 181 -6.32 20.45 8.25
CA LYS A 181 -7.69 20.25 7.73
C LYS A 181 -7.82 20.45 6.21
N ASP A 182 -6.94 21.25 5.61
CA ASP A 182 -7.01 21.64 4.20
C ASP A 182 -6.26 20.68 3.25
N THR A 183 -6.25 19.38 3.57
CA THR A 183 -5.59 18.41 2.68
C THR A 183 -6.28 18.28 1.31
N SER A 184 -5.47 18.18 0.27
CA SER A 184 -5.90 17.92 -1.11
C SER A 184 -6.09 16.43 -1.41
N LEU A 185 -5.69 15.54 -0.49
CA LEU A 185 -5.78 14.10 -0.67
C LEU A 185 -7.08 13.55 -0.12
N LEU A 186 -7.75 12.68 -0.88
CA LEU A 186 -8.94 11.96 -0.39
C LEU A 186 -8.60 10.83 0.58
N TYR A 187 -7.48 10.15 0.34
CA TYR A 187 -7.04 8.96 1.09
C TYR A 187 -5.53 9.04 1.33
N ASN A 188 -5.05 8.38 2.39
CA ASN A 188 -3.64 8.37 2.74
C ASN A 188 -2.74 7.81 1.60
N GLU A 189 -1.47 8.23 1.60
CA GLU A 189 -0.38 7.59 0.86
C GLU A 189 0.82 7.41 1.77
N TYR A 190 1.55 6.32 1.59
CA TYR A 190 2.78 6.05 2.31
C TYR A 190 3.89 5.82 1.30
N ILE A 191 4.97 6.59 1.43
CA ILE A 191 6.07 6.59 0.47
C ILE A 191 7.37 6.30 1.20
N VAL A 192 8.09 5.31 0.71
CA VAL A 192 9.46 5.02 1.16
C VAL A 192 10.43 5.27 0.02
N TYR A 193 11.61 5.80 0.36
CA TYR A 193 12.65 6.21 -0.59
C TYR A 193 13.85 5.26 -0.59
N ASP A 194 13.78 4.18 0.20
CA ASP A 194 14.68 3.04 0.13
C ASP A 194 13.87 1.77 -0.11
N VAL A 195 14.22 1.02 -1.15
CA VAL A 195 13.59 -0.26 -1.49
C VAL A 195 13.80 -1.32 -0.40
N ALA A 196 14.82 -1.17 0.45
CA ALA A 196 15.09 -2.06 1.56
C ALA A 196 14.13 -1.87 2.75
N GLN A 197 13.33 -0.79 2.78
CA GLN A 197 12.24 -0.58 3.75
C GLN A 197 11.00 -1.44 3.47
N VAL A 198 11.02 -2.28 2.43
CA VAL A 198 9.85 -3.04 1.98
C VAL A 198 10.11 -4.54 2.01
N ASN A 199 9.22 -5.27 2.67
CA ASN A 199 9.18 -6.71 2.65
C ASN A 199 7.83 -7.20 2.11
N LEU A 200 7.81 -7.70 0.87
CA LEU A 200 6.61 -8.23 0.22
C LEU A 200 6.13 -9.49 0.97
N LYS A 201 4.88 -9.49 1.44
CA LYS A 201 4.30 -10.58 2.24
C LYS A 201 3.29 -11.40 1.45
N TYR A 202 2.41 -10.74 0.69
CA TYR A 202 1.37 -11.42 -0.06
C TYR A 202 1.23 -10.87 -1.47
N LEU A 203 0.91 -11.75 -2.42
CA LEU A 203 0.38 -11.43 -3.74
C LEU A 203 -1.09 -11.84 -3.77
N VAL A 204 -1.96 -10.90 -4.11
CA VAL A 204 -3.41 -11.10 -4.17
C VAL A 204 -3.84 -11.00 -5.62
N GLN A 205 -4.50 -12.05 -6.10
CA GLN A 205 -5.20 -12.02 -7.38
C GLN A 205 -6.65 -11.63 -7.12
N PHE A 206 -7.03 -10.47 -7.63
CA PHE A 206 -8.38 -9.95 -7.55
C PHE A 206 -9.12 -10.16 -8.86
N LYS A 207 -10.40 -10.49 -8.73
CA LYS A 207 -11.40 -10.26 -9.76
C LYS A 207 -12.11 -8.94 -9.47
N PHE A 208 -12.10 -8.06 -10.46
CA PHE A 208 -12.82 -6.78 -10.46
C PHE A 208 -14.21 -7.00 -11.04
N ASN A 209 -15.24 -6.84 -10.22
CA ASN A 209 -16.62 -6.94 -10.68
C ASN A 209 -17.12 -5.52 -10.96
N TYR A 210 -16.98 -5.08 -12.21
CA TYR A 210 -17.47 -3.77 -12.64
C TYR A 210 -18.99 -3.72 -12.64
N ASN A 211 -19.53 -2.57 -12.25
CA ASN A 211 -20.95 -2.29 -12.41
C ASN A 211 -21.27 -2.28 -13.91
N LYS A 212 -22.39 -2.90 -14.29
CA LYS A 212 -22.88 -2.89 -15.67
C LYS A 212 -23.43 -1.53 -16.05
#